data_AF-A0A0D3H0I8-F1
#
_entry.id   AF-A0A0D3H0I8-F1
#
_cell.length_a   1.000
_cell.length_b   1.000
_cell.length_c   1.000
_cell.angle_alpha   90.00
_cell.angle_beta   90.00
_cell.angle_gamma   90.00
#
_symmetry.space_group_name_H-M   'P 1'
#
loop_
_entity.id
_entity.type
_entity.pdbx_description
1 polymer ?
#
loop_
_entity_poly.entity_id
_entity_poly.type
_entity_poly.pdbx_seq_one_letter_code
_entity_poly.pdbx_strand_id
1 'polypeptide(L)'
;MSLKVGSVLWQQEAASLRQQLHNLQEYHRQLLGQQLSGLDVEDLQNLESKLEMSLKNIRLRKDNVMMDQIQELSRKVYKTKSNGHPTGSTIQHSFLITDNEIGPNLELSLPENS
;
A
#
# COMPACT_ATOMS: atom_id res chain seq x y z
N MET A 1 -54.20 -3.54 -15.76
CA MET A 1 -53.23 -2.41 -15.79
C MET A 1 -52.08 -2.57 -14.77
N SER A 2 -52.25 -3.26 -13.63
CA SER A 2 -51.17 -3.40 -12.60
C SER A 2 -49.93 -4.24 -12.99
N LEU A 3 -50.03 -5.23 -13.88
CA LEU A 3 -48.87 -6.07 -14.25
C LEU A 3 -47.85 -5.35 -15.15
N LYS A 4 -48.27 -4.29 -15.86
CA LYS A 4 -47.41 -3.51 -16.74
C LYS A 4 -46.49 -2.56 -15.96
N VAL A 5 -46.97 -2.02 -14.84
CA VAL A 5 -46.22 -1.06 -13.99
C VAL A 5 -45.03 -1.76 -13.33
N GLY A 6 -45.23 -2.94 -12.75
CA GLY A 6 -44.13 -3.72 -12.15
C GLY A 6 -43.04 -4.09 -13.16
N SER A 7 -43.42 -4.49 -14.37
CA SER A 7 -42.45 -4.78 -15.45
C SER A 7 -41.63 -3.56 -15.86
N VAL A 8 -42.22 -2.36 -15.88
CA VAL A 8 -41.52 -1.12 -16.26
C VAL A 8 -40.53 -0.69 -15.17
N LEU A 9 -40.89 -0.85 -13.89
CA LEU A 9 -39.99 -0.55 -12.77
C LEU A 9 -38.75 -1.45 -12.78
N TRP A 10 -38.91 -2.76 -12.96
CA TRP A 10 -37.78 -3.68 -13.04
C TRP A 10 -36.91 -3.45 -14.28
N GLN A 11 -37.51 -3.06 -15.40
CA GLN A 11 -36.75 -2.68 -16.61
C GLN A 11 -35.91 -1.42 -16.37
N GLN A 12 -36.47 -0.41 -15.70
CA GLN A 12 -35.78 0.82 -15.35
C GLN A 12 -34.64 0.56 -14.36
N GLU A 13 -34.89 -0.23 -13.32
CA GLU A 13 -33.88 -0.62 -12.33
C GLU A 13 -32.73 -1.39 -13.00
N ALA A 14 -33.05 -2.38 -13.84
CA ALA A 14 -32.04 -3.12 -14.57
C ALA A 14 -31.24 -2.24 -15.54
N ALA A 15 -31.86 -1.22 -16.15
CA ALA A 15 -31.16 -0.25 -16.99
C ALA A 15 -30.21 0.64 -16.17
N SER A 16 -30.65 1.11 -14.99
CA SER A 16 -29.82 1.88 -14.07
C SER A 16 -28.58 1.09 -13.62
N LEU A 17 -28.77 -0.16 -13.21
CA LEU A 17 -27.68 -1.04 -12.79
C LEU A 17 -26.68 -1.31 -13.92
N ARG A 18 -27.18 -1.53 -15.16
CA ARG A 18 -26.31 -1.68 -16.33
C ARG A 18 -25.48 -0.42 -16.59
N GLN A 19 -26.07 0.76 -16.47
CA GLN A 19 -25.34 2.02 -16.65
C GLN A 19 -24.28 2.20 -15.56
N GLN A 20 -24.60 1.91 -14.30
CA GLN A 20 -23.64 1.99 -13.19
C GLN A 20 -22.46 1.04 -13.40
N LEU A 21 -22.73 -0.20 -13.84
CA LEU A 21 -21.69 -1.17 -14.16
C LEU A 21 -20.80 -0.69 -15.30
N HIS A 22 -21.40 -0.16 -16.36
CA HIS A 22 -20.66 0.38 -17.49
C HIS A 22 -19.74 1.53 -17.07
N ASN A 23 -20.27 2.50 -16.32
CA ASN A 23 -19.48 3.62 -15.80
C ASN A 23 -18.31 3.14 -14.91
N LEU A 24 -18.55 2.13 -14.07
CA LEU A 24 -17.50 1.56 -13.22
C LEU A 24 -16.40 0.88 -14.04
N GLN A 25 -16.76 0.17 -15.10
CA GLN A 25 -15.80 -0.47 -16.01
C GLN A 25 -14.98 0.54 -16.80
N GLU A 26 -15.58 1.62 -17.27
CA GLU A 26 -14.88 2.74 -17.91
C GLU A 26 -13.89 3.38 -16.93
N TYR A 27 -14.34 3.69 -15.72
CA TYR A 27 -13.49 4.28 -14.69
C TYR A 27 -12.31 3.36 -14.32
N HIS A 28 -12.53 2.05 -14.27
CA HIS A 28 -11.45 1.09 -14.05
C HIS A 28 -10.41 1.10 -15.18
N ARG A 29 -10.85 1.19 -16.44
CA ARG A 29 -9.93 1.35 -17.57
C ARG A 29 -9.12 2.63 -17.47
N GLN A 30 -9.75 3.74 -17.09
CA GLN A 30 -9.06 5.01 -16.88
C GLN A 30 -8.01 4.90 -15.78
N LEU A 31 -8.31 4.24 -14.66
CA LEU A 31 -7.32 3.96 -13.60
C LEU A 31 -6.13 3.13 -14.09
N LEU A 32 -6.31 2.31 -15.15
CA LEU A 32 -5.24 1.56 -15.81
C LEU A 32 -4.52 2.37 -16.92
N GLY A 33 -4.83 3.66 -17.07
CA GLY A 33 -4.27 4.53 -18.10
C GLY A 33 -4.84 4.33 -19.50
N GLN A 34 -6.00 3.67 -19.61
CA GLN A 34 -6.64 3.37 -20.90
C GLN A 34 -7.80 4.33 -21.17
N GLN A 35 -8.10 4.58 -22.46
CA GLN A 35 -9.27 5.36 -22.91
C GLN A 35 -9.37 6.76 -22.25
N LEU A 36 -8.22 7.42 -22.09
CA LEU A 36 -8.10 8.73 -21.45
C LEU A 36 -8.48 9.91 -22.37
N SER A 37 -8.64 9.67 -23.67
CA SER A 37 -8.91 10.72 -24.67
C SER A 37 -10.23 11.46 -24.49
N GLY A 38 -11.13 10.94 -23.65
CA GLY A 38 -12.41 11.57 -23.31
C GLY A 38 -12.40 12.38 -22.02
N LEU A 39 -11.27 12.44 -21.31
CA LEU A 39 -11.11 13.21 -20.08
C LEU A 39 -10.53 14.59 -20.39
N ASP A 40 -10.98 15.60 -19.64
CA ASP A 40 -10.35 16.91 -19.67
C ASP A 40 -9.10 16.96 -18.76
N VAL A 41 -8.43 18.11 -18.73
CA VAL A 41 -7.20 18.28 -17.95
C VAL A 41 -7.46 18.17 -16.44
N GLU A 42 -8.62 18.63 -15.97
CA GLU A 42 -8.97 18.58 -14.55
C GLU A 42 -9.24 17.13 -14.11
N ASP A 43 -9.99 16.38 -14.91
CA ASP A 43 -10.26 14.96 -14.71
C ASP A 43 -8.97 14.13 -14.70
N LEU A 44 -8.04 14.42 -15.62
CA LEU A 44 -6.74 13.76 -15.67
C LEU A 44 -5.89 14.06 -14.43
N GLN A 45 -5.84 15.32 -13.98
CA GLN A 45 -5.12 15.69 -12.75
C GLN A 45 -5.73 15.03 -11.51
N ASN A 46 -7.06 14.97 -11.44
CA ASN A 46 -7.78 14.27 -10.37
C ASN A 46 -7.48 12.77 -10.36
N LEU A 47 -7.41 12.15 -11.55
CA LEU A 47 -7.07 10.74 -11.69
C LEU A 47 -5.63 10.46 -11.25
N GLU A 48 -4.68 11.29 -11.68
CA GLU A 48 -3.27 11.20 -11.31
C GLU A 48 -3.08 11.33 -9.80
N SER A 49 -3.66 12.37 -9.19
CA SER A 49 -3.61 12.59 -7.74
C SER A 49 -4.14 11.41 -6.93
N LYS A 50 -5.27 10.83 -7.36
CA LYS A 50 -5.85 9.63 -6.73
C LYS A 50 -4.91 8.41 -6.84
N LEU A 51 -4.32 8.20 -8.01
CA LEU A 51 -3.39 7.10 -8.24
C LEU A 51 -2.11 7.26 -7.40
N GLU A 52 -1.56 8.47 -7.35
CA GLU A 52 -0.37 8.79 -6.56
C GLU A 52 -0.61 8.56 -5.06
N MET A 53 -1.71 9.10 -4.52
CA MET A 53 -2.09 8.88 -3.12
C MET A 53 -2.29 7.40 -2.80
N SER A 54 -2.99 6.67 -3.66
CA SER A 54 -3.23 5.23 -3.50
C SER A 54 -1.90 4.45 -3.50
N LEU A 55 -1.01 4.74 -4.43
CA LEU A 55 0.29 4.10 -4.54
C LEU A 55 1.16 4.37 -3.31
N LYS A 56 1.18 5.61 -2.82
CA LYS A 56 1.87 5.99 -1.58
C LYS A 56 1.35 5.19 -0.39
N ASN A 57 0.03 5.06 -0.25
CA ASN A 57 -0.58 4.28 0.83
C ASN A 57 -0.24 2.79 0.74
N ILE A 58 -0.24 2.22 -0.47
CA ILE A 58 0.14 0.82 -0.70
C ILE A 58 1.61 0.59 -0.30
N ARG A 59 2.52 1.48 -0.70
CA ARG A 59 3.95 1.41 -0.34
C ARG A 59 4.13 1.47 1.17
N LEU A 60 3.56 2.48 1.82
CA LEU A 60 3.62 2.62 3.28
C LEU A 60 3.12 1.37 4.02
N ARG A 61 2.00 0.80 3.57
CA ARG A 61 1.46 -0.43 4.17
C ARG A 61 2.40 -1.62 3.98
N LYS A 62 2.98 -1.78 2.78
CA LYS A 62 3.94 -2.84 2.49
C LYS A 62 5.17 -2.70 3.39
N ASP A 63 5.66 -1.49 3.56
CA ASP A 63 6.84 -1.19 4.37
C ASP A 63 6.58 -1.48 5.85
N ASN A 64 5.42 -1.10 6.38
CA ASN A 64 5.00 -1.46 7.74
C ASN A 64 4.96 -2.98 7.96
N VAL A 65 4.35 -3.72 7.02
CA VAL A 65 4.29 -5.20 7.12
C VAL A 65 5.69 -5.82 7.06
N MET A 66 6.56 -5.32 6.19
CA MET A 66 7.95 -5.80 6.11
C MET A 66 8.72 -5.50 7.40
N MET A 67 8.54 -4.31 7.98
CA MET A 67 9.13 -3.94 9.27
C MET A 67 8.67 -4.89 10.38
N ASP A 68 7.37 -5.15 10.49
CA ASP A 68 6.81 -6.06 11.49
C ASP A 68 7.42 -7.47 11.36
N GLN A 69 7.58 -7.95 10.12
CA GLN A 69 8.21 -9.25 9.85
C GLN A 69 9.70 -9.27 10.25
N ILE A 70 10.45 -8.22 9.94
CA ILE A 70 11.87 -8.08 10.33
C ILE A 70 12.01 -8.06 11.84
N GLN A 71 11.19 -7.26 12.55
CA GLN A 71 11.22 -7.18 14.00
C GLN A 71 10.90 -8.53 14.65
N GLU A 72 9.90 -9.24 14.14
CA GLU A 72 9.54 -10.57 14.62
C GLU A 72 10.67 -11.59 14.42
N LEU A 73 11.32 -11.58 13.25
CA LEU A 73 12.45 -12.45 12.96
C LEU A 73 13.66 -12.13 13.85
N SER A 74 14.01 -10.86 13.99
CA SER A 74 15.07 -10.41 14.91
C SER A 74 14.79 -10.88 16.33
N ARG A 75 13.56 -10.68 16.84
CA ARG A 75 13.15 -11.15 18.16
C ARG A 75 13.33 -12.67 18.31
N LYS A 76 12.99 -13.45 17.29
CA LYS A 76 13.20 -14.91 17.31
C LYS A 76 14.70 -15.24 17.39
N VAL A 77 15.55 -14.60 16.58
CA VAL A 77 17.00 -14.80 16.61
C VAL A 77 17.61 -14.44 17.97
N TYR A 78 17.22 -13.31 18.57
CA TYR A 78 17.72 -12.92 19.89
C TYR A 78 17.23 -13.86 21.01
N LYS A 79 15.98 -14.34 20.94
CA LYS A 79 15.44 -15.34 21.89
C LYS A 79 16.08 -16.72 21.74
N THR A 80 16.53 -17.12 20.56
CA THR A 80 17.22 -18.40 20.37
C THR A 80 18.70 -18.35 20.75
N LYS A 81 19.34 -17.17 20.76
CA LYS A 81 20.72 -17.00 21.23
C LYS A 81 20.86 -16.85 22.75
N SER A 82 19.80 -16.53 23.50
CA SER A 82 19.86 -16.41 24.96
C SER A 82 19.93 -17.74 25.73
N ASN A 83 19.95 -18.88 25.04
CA ASN A 83 20.21 -20.20 25.66
C ASN A 83 21.71 -20.55 25.69
N GLY A 84 22.60 -19.62 25.29
CA GLY A 84 24.05 -19.76 25.40
C GLY A 84 24.71 -18.39 25.60
N HIS A 85 25.11 -18.11 26.84
CA HIS A 85 26.11 -17.13 27.31
C HIS A 85 26.28 -15.78 26.57
N PRO A 86 26.08 -14.60 27.22
CA PRO A 86 26.28 -13.30 26.59
C PRO A 86 27.77 -12.90 26.66
N THR A 87 28.55 -13.16 25.62
CA THR A 87 29.89 -12.56 25.47
C THR A 87 29.90 -11.48 24.39
N GLY A 88 29.94 -10.23 24.84
CA GLY A 88 30.75 -9.14 24.29
C GLY A 88 30.56 -8.72 22.83
N SER A 89 29.66 -7.76 22.61
CA SER A 89 29.71 -6.63 21.64
C SER A 89 28.30 -6.34 21.11
N THR A 90 27.60 -5.41 21.78
CA THR A 90 26.29 -4.93 21.36
C THR A 90 26.49 -3.94 20.21
N ILE A 91 26.42 -4.41 18.96
CA ILE A 91 26.18 -3.51 17.83
C ILE A 91 24.68 -3.22 17.80
N GLN A 92 24.28 -2.00 18.18
CA GLN A 92 22.91 -1.54 17.96
C GLN A 92 22.68 -1.39 16.45
N HIS A 93 21.82 -2.22 15.88
CA HIS A 93 21.44 -2.12 14.48
C HIS A 93 20.20 -1.20 14.38
N SER A 94 20.40 0.12 14.37
CA SER A 94 19.33 1.07 14.02
C SER A 94 19.34 1.28 12.49
N PHE A 95 18.32 0.76 11.81
CA PHE A 95 18.17 0.99 10.37
C PHE A 95 17.43 2.31 10.16
N LEU A 96 18.06 3.30 9.50
CA LEU A 96 17.42 4.55 9.09
C LEU A 96 16.99 4.43 7.62
N ILE A 97 15.71 4.72 7.34
CA ILE A 97 15.21 4.77 5.98
C ILE A 97 15.17 6.24 5.55
N THR A 98 16.12 6.62 4.71
CA THR A 98 16.02 7.83 3.88
C THR A 98 15.83 7.38 2.44
N ASP A 99 15.19 8.23 1.62
CA ASP A 99 14.50 7.90 0.37
C ASP A 99 15.30 7.20 -0.75
N ASN A 100 16.55 6.73 -0.54
CA ASN A 100 17.31 6.10 -1.62
C ASN A 100 18.46 5.11 -1.31
N GLU A 101 18.73 4.64 -0.08
CA GLU A 101 19.83 3.66 0.12
C GLU A 101 19.49 2.61 1.20
N ILE A 102 19.63 1.31 0.87
CA ILE A 102 19.53 0.20 1.83
C ILE A 102 20.96 -0.15 2.26
N GLY A 103 21.45 0.52 3.30
CA GLY A 103 22.77 0.26 3.88
C GLY A 103 22.68 -0.12 5.36
N PRO A 104 23.51 -1.04 5.87
CA PRO A 104 23.66 -1.21 7.31
C PRO A 104 24.26 0.07 7.91
N ASN A 105 23.64 0.61 8.96
CA ASN A 105 24.23 1.69 9.74
C ASN A 105 25.22 1.06 10.73
N LEU A 106 26.53 1.19 10.46
CA LEU A 106 27.59 0.78 11.38
C LEU A 106 28.00 1.98 12.23
N GLU A 107 27.36 2.16 13.38
CA GLU A 107 27.83 3.13 14.36
C GLU A 107 28.81 2.43 15.32
N LEU A 108 30.11 2.71 15.15
CA LEU A 108 31.15 2.19 16.06
C LEU A 108 30.97 2.84 17.44
N SER A 109 30.60 2.05 18.45
CA SER A 109 30.73 2.48 19.84
C SER A 109 32.22 2.52 20.21
N LEU A 110 32.71 3.71 20.56
CA LEU A 110 34.05 3.87 21.13
C LEU A 110 34.08 3.18 22.50
N PRO A 111 35.17 2.46 22.84
CA PRO A 111 35.31 1.86 24.15
C PRO A 111 35.40 2.98 25.21
N GLU A 112 34.52 2.96 26.20
CA GLU A 112 34.67 3.79 27.39
C GLU A 112 35.97 3.35 28.10
N ASN A 113 36.90 4.29 28.18
CA ASN A 113 38.20 4.10 28.81
C ASN A 113 38.02 3.85 30.32
N SER A 114 38.88 2.97 30.84
CA SER A 114 38.91 2.35 32.18
C SER A 114 38.63 3.24 33.39
#